data_AF-A0AB39HLW6-F1
#
_entry.id   AF-A0AB39HLW6-F1
#
_cell.length_a   1.000
_cell.length_b   1.000
_cell.length_c   1.000
_cell.angle_alpha   90.00
_cell.angle_beta   90.00
_cell.angle_gamma   90.00
#
_symmetry.space_group_name_H-M   'P 1'
#
loop_
_entity.id
_entity.type
_entity.pdbx_description
1 polymer ?
#
loop_
_entity_poly.entity_id
_entity_poly.type
_entity_poly.pdbx_seq_one_letter_code
_entity_poly.pdbx_strand_id
1 'polypeptide(L)'
;MHLTEKQLKFITEVASQEAIKAYKADFEKQEKIKHDRRLHNIKLLLKNYRSLVLHCENKKTELEELEETSIQDLDIETINIESIESIKKSKTKSIAMVYFIQGKIEAYKRSCSTDELKYFWVLEKKYITKKKYTTQEIAEIENVDERTVRRYLNKAMEDLPVIFFGVDAIKFEK
;
A
#
# COMPACT_ATOMS: atom_id res chain seq x y z
N MET A 1 6.56 -17.94 -55.09
CA MET A 1 7.49 -16.88 -54.63
C MET A 1 8.10 -17.38 -53.32
N HIS A 2 9.38 -17.74 -53.32
CA HIS A 2 10.07 -18.24 -52.12
C HIS A 2 10.87 -17.09 -51.49
N LEU A 3 10.74 -16.94 -50.18
CA LEU A 3 11.56 -16.00 -49.42
C LEU A 3 13.02 -16.47 -49.44
N THR A 4 13.93 -15.53 -49.68
CA THR A 4 15.36 -15.79 -49.57
C THR A 4 15.76 -15.92 -48.10
N GLU A 5 16.85 -16.63 -47.82
CA GLU A 5 17.37 -16.80 -46.46
C GLU A 5 17.67 -15.46 -45.77
N LYS A 6 18.15 -14.47 -46.53
CA LYS A 6 18.34 -13.09 -46.03
C LYS A 6 17.04 -12.42 -45.61
N GLN A 7 15.97 -12.59 -46.40
CA GLN A 7 14.65 -12.06 -46.05
C GLN A 7 14.07 -12.79 -44.83
N LEU A 8 14.25 -14.10 -44.73
CA LEU A 8 13.79 -14.88 -43.57
C LEU A 8 14.51 -14.46 -42.29
N LYS A 9 15.83 -14.25 -42.36
CA LYS A 9 16.62 -13.76 -41.22
C LYS A 9 16.18 -12.36 -40.80
N PHE A 10 16.03 -11.44 -41.75
CA PHE A 10 15.57 -10.08 -41.48
C PHE A 10 14.17 -10.06 -40.84
N ILE A 11 13.22 -10.83 -41.39
CA ILE A 11 11.86 -10.94 -40.83
C ILE A 11 11.91 -11.51 -39.41
N THR A 12 12.69 -12.56 -39.18
CA THR A 12 12.83 -13.18 -37.84
C THR A 12 13.44 -12.22 -36.83
N GLU A 13 14.47 -11.47 -37.21
CA GLU A 13 15.11 -10.47 -36.34
C GLU A 13 14.14 -9.35 -35.98
N VAL A 14 13.46 -8.77 -36.97
CA VAL A 14 12.47 -7.69 -36.75
C VAL A 14 11.31 -8.19 -35.90
N ALA A 15 10.75 -9.36 -36.19
CA ALA A 15 9.64 -9.93 -35.43
C ALA A 15 10.04 -10.22 -33.97
N SER A 16 11.25 -10.75 -33.74
CA SER A 16 11.76 -11.01 -32.39
C SER A 16 11.98 -9.72 -31.60
N GLN A 17 12.56 -8.70 -32.22
CA GLN A 17 12.77 -7.39 -31.59
C GLN A 17 11.45 -6.72 -31.21
N GLU A 18 10.48 -6.68 -32.13
CA GLU A 18 9.17 -6.09 -31.86
C GLU A 18 8.39 -6.90 -30.81
N ALA A 19 8.49 -8.23 -30.81
CA ALA A 19 7.88 -9.06 -29.77
C ALA A 19 8.47 -8.78 -28.37
N ILE A 20 9.81 -8.70 -28.26
CA ILE A 20 10.49 -8.37 -27.00
C ILE A 20 10.09 -6.96 -26.52
N LYS A 21 10.00 -5.99 -27.44
CA LYS A 21 9.63 -4.62 -27.13
C LYS A 21 8.18 -4.53 -26.65
N ALA A 22 7.24 -5.18 -27.34
CA ALA A 22 5.85 -5.25 -26.94
C ALA A 22 5.68 -5.92 -25.57
N TYR A 23 6.40 -7.03 -25.34
CA TYR A 23 6.41 -7.73 -24.05
C TYR A 23 6.92 -6.84 -22.91
N LYS A 24 8.06 -6.16 -23.09
CA LYS A 24 8.60 -5.23 -22.08
C LYS A 24 7.62 -4.10 -21.75
N ALA A 25 7.02 -3.50 -22.78
CA ALA A 25 6.05 -2.43 -22.60
C ALA A 25 4.78 -2.90 -21.85
N ASP A 26 4.28 -4.10 -22.17
CA ASP A 26 3.12 -4.65 -21.45
C ASP A 26 3.49 -5.02 -20.01
N PHE A 27 4.66 -5.60 -19.78
CA PHE A 27 5.17 -5.91 -18.45
C PHE A 27 5.29 -4.66 -17.57
N GLU A 28 5.94 -3.59 -18.05
CA GLU A 28 6.06 -2.31 -17.33
C GLU A 28 4.68 -1.70 -17.01
N LYS A 29 3.74 -1.79 -17.97
CA LYS A 29 2.37 -1.32 -17.77
C LYS A 29 1.65 -2.12 -16.68
N GLN A 30 1.78 -3.44 -16.67
CA GLN A 30 1.18 -4.30 -15.65
C GLN A 30 1.77 -4.00 -14.26
N GLU A 31 3.08 -3.85 -14.14
CA GLU A 31 3.74 -3.51 -12.87
C GLU A 31 3.31 -2.13 -12.34
N LYS A 32 3.14 -1.14 -13.23
CA LYS A 32 2.58 0.15 -12.85
C LYS A 32 1.15 0.04 -12.32
N ILE A 33 0.29 -0.74 -13.00
CA ILE A 33 -1.09 -0.97 -12.57
C ILE A 33 -1.12 -1.65 -11.19
N LYS A 34 -0.28 -2.67 -10.97
CA LYS A 34 -0.18 -3.34 -9.67
C LYS A 34 0.27 -2.38 -8.58
N HIS A 35 1.32 -1.61 -8.82
CA HIS A 35 1.81 -0.60 -7.88
C HIS A 35 0.70 0.41 -7.51
N ASP A 36 0.00 0.94 -8.50
CA ASP A 36 -1.06 1.93 -8.28
C ASP A 36 -2.23 1.34 -7.48
N ARG A 37 -2.60 0.08 -7.74
CA ARG A 37 -3.60 -0.66 -6.96
C ARG A 37 -3.15 -0.87 -5.51
N ARG A 38 -1.93 -1.34 -5.29
CA ARG A 38 -1.38 -1.55 -3.92
C ARG A 38 -1.39 -0.25 -3.12
N LEU A 39 -0.93 0.85 -3.73
CA LEU A 39 -0.95 2.16 -3.09
C LEU A 39 -2.37 2.65 -2.79
N HIS A 40 -3.32 2.39 -3.70
CA HIS A 40 -4.73 2.67 -3.47
C HIS A 40 -5.28 1.90 -2.26
N ASN A 41 -4.98 0.61 -2.16
CA ASN A 41 -5.49 -0.25 -1.10
C ASN A 41 -4.93 0.15 0.27
N ILE A 42 -3.63 0.49 0.36
CA ILE A 42 -3.04 1.06 1.58
C ILE A 42 -3.78 2.35 1.98
N LYS A 43 -4.00 3.28 1.03
CA LYS A 43 -4.73 4.53 1.31
C LYS A 43 -6.14 4.25 1.82
N LEU A 44 -6.82 3.25 1.25
CA LEU A 44 -8.17 2.87 1.65
C LEU A 44 -8.19 2.31 3.08
N LEU A 45 -7.23 1.44 3.42
CA LEU A 45 -7.05 0.93 4.78
C LEU A 45 -6.79 2.05 5.79
N LEU A 46 -5.82 2.92 5.53
CA LEU A 46 -5.47 4.01 6.45
C LEU A 46 -6.62 5.00 6.66
N LYS A 47 -7.39 5.30 5.59
CA LYS A 47 -8.58 6.15 5.70
C LYS A 47 -9.67 5.54 6.59
N ASN A 48 -9.81 4.22 6.61
CA ASN A 48 -10.82 3.50 7.39
C ASN A 48 -10.32 2.98 8.74
N TYR A 49 -9.02 3.06 9.03
CA TYR A 49 -8.39 2.50 10.23
C TYR A 49 -9.13 2.84 11.53
N ARG A 50 -9.42 4.14 11.76
CA ARG A 50 -10.14 4.57 12.97
C ARG A 50 -11.54 3.96 13.10
N SER A 51 -12.26 3.81 11.99
CA SER A 51 -13.58 3.17 11.97
C SER A 51 -13.48 1.68 12.29
N LEU A 52 -12.44 1.01 11.80
CA LEU A 52 -12.17 -0.39 12.13
C LEU A 52 -11.84 -0.54 13.63
N VAL A 53 -10.99 0.33 14.17
CA VAL A 53 -10.69 0.35 15.62
C VAL A 53 -11.98 0.54 16.43
N LEU A 54 -12.82 1.53 16.09
CA LEU A 54 -14.08 1.77 16.78
C LEU A 54 -15.04 0.57 16.71
N HIS A 55 -15.08 -0.10 15.55
CA HIS A 55 -15.87 -1.33 15.39
C HIS A 55 -15.40 -2.45 16.33
N CYS A 56 -14.09 -2.50 16.63
CA CYS A 56 -13.51 -3.47 17.54
C CYS A 56 -13.63 -3.07 19.02
N GLU A 57 -13.56 -1.78 19.36
CA GLU A 57 -13.54 -1.27 20.74
C GLU A 57 -14.83 -1.52 21.53
N ASN A 58 -15.96 -1.72 20.85
CA ASN A 58 -17.28 -1.80 21.51
C ASN A 58 -17.52 -3.03 22.40
N LYS A 59 -16.64 -4.06 22.40
CA LYS A 59 -16.74 -5.21 23.33
C LYS A 59 -15.39 -5.91 23.49
N LYS A 60 -14.55 -5.39 24.39
CA LYS A 60 -13.25 -5.95 24.80
C LYS A 60 -13.32 -7.41 25.30
N THR A 61 -14.47 -7.84 25.82
CA THR A 61 -14.66 -9.14 26.46
C THR A 61 -14.73 -10.32 25.49
N GLU A 62 -14.99 -10.08 24.20
CA GLU A 62 -15.08 -11.14 23.16
C GLU A 62 -13.75 -11.31 22.39
N LEU A 63 -12.69 -10.58 22.77
CA LEU A 63 -11.39 -10.58 22.07
C LEU A 63 -10.50 -11.77 22.46
N GLU A 64 -10.72 -12.35 23.64
CA GLU A 64 -9.96 -13.49 24.17
C GLU A 64 -10.31 -14.82 23.48
N GLU A 65 -11.43 -14.90 22.75
CA GLU A 65 -11.87 -16.11 22.03
C GLU A 65 -11.41 -16.18 20.57
N LEU A 66 -10.72 -15.15 20.07
CA LEU A 66 -10.29 -15.06 18.65
C LEU A 66 -8.79 -15.29 18.45
N GLU A 67 -8.10 -15.86 19.45
CA GLU A 67 -6.80 -16.50 19.26
C GLU A 67 -6.98 -17.76 18.40
N GLU A 68 -7.03 -17.58 17.07
CA GLU A 68 -6.57 -18.52 16.03
C GLU A 68 -7.04 -18.15 14.61
N THR A 69 -7.52 -16.92 14.34
CA THR A 69 -7.68 -16.51 12.94
C THR A 69 -6.34 -16.00 12.41
N SER A 70 -5.64 -16.87 11.71
CA SER A 70 -4.37 -16.58 11.07
C SER A 70 -4.43 -15.24 10.31
N ILE A 71 -3.61 -14.28 10.73
CA ILE A 71 -3.41 -12.98 10.05
C ILE A 71 -3.01 -13.17 8.57
N GLN A 72 -2.65 -14.41 8.18
CA GLN A 72 -2.19 -14.84 6.87
C GLN A 72 -3.23 -14.73 5.74
N ASP A 73 -4.53 -14.65 6.03
CA ASP A 73 -5.58 -14.62 4.98
C ASP A 73 -5.92 -13.21 4.46
N LEU A 74 -5.27 -12.16 4.97
CA LEU A 74 -5.53 -10.78 4.53
C LEU A 74 -4.73 -10.44 3.28
N ASP A 75 -5.29 -10.78 2.11
CA ASP A 75 -4.76 -10.30 0.84
C ASP A 75 -5.15 -8.83 0.59
N ILE A 76 -4.23 -7.93 0.92
CA ILE A 76 -4.40 -6.49 0.75
C ILE A 76 -4.55 -6.11 -0.73
N GLU A 77 -4.03 -6.91 -1.68
CA GLU A 77 -4.13 -6.61 -3.11
C GLU A 77 -5.59 -6.62 -3.60
N THR A 78 -6.47 -7.33 -2.89
CA THR A 78 -7.89 -7.48 -3.24
C THR A 78 -8.82 -6.51 -2.51
N ILE A 79 -8.28 -5.60 -1.69
CA ILE A 79 -9.08 -4.69 -0.88
C ILE A 79 -9.69 -3.58 -1.74
N ASN A 80 -11.01 -3.55 -1.81
CA ASN A 80 -11.80 -2.51 -2.45
C ASN A 80 -12.91 -2.01 -1.50
N ILE A 81 -13.78 -1.13 -1.97
CA ILE A 81 -14.88 -0.56 -1.15
C ILE A 81 -15.82 -1.66 -0.62
N GLU A 82 -16.18 -2.64 -1.45
CA GLU A 82 -17.05 -3.76 -1.06
C GLU A 82 -16.36 -4.66 -0.03
N SER A 83 -15.07 -4.96 -0.22
CA SER A 83 -14.23 -5.70 0.73
C SER A 83 -14.15 -4.96 2.08
N ILE A 84 -14.01 -3.63 2.06
CA ILE A 84 -14.01 -2.81 3.29
C ILE A 84 -15.34 -2.90 4.02
N GLU A 85 -16.47 -2.83 3.32
CA GLU A 85 -17.79 -2.99 3.94
C GLU A 85 -17.99 -4.41 4.50
N SER A 86 -17.47 -5.44 3.83
CA SER A 86 -17.44 -6.82 4.36
C SER A 86 -16.59 -6.92 5.63
N ILE A 87 -15.39 -6.32 5.63
CA ILE A 87 -14.51 -6.27 6.79
C ILE A 87 -15.20 -5.56 7.96
N LYS A 88 -15.83 -4.40 7.71
CA LYS A 88 -16.57 -3.65 8.73
C LYS A 88 -17.80 -4.39 9.28
N LYS A 89 -18.38 -5.32 8.51
CA LYS A 89 -19.47 -6.19 8.99
C LYS A 89 -18.95 -7.37 9.83
N SER A 90 -17.75 -7.86 9.53
CA SER A 90 -17.14 -8.99 10.21
C SER A 90 -16.16 -8.53 11.29
N LYS A 91 -16.55 -8.70 12.56
CA LYS A 91 -15.73 -8.30 13.71
C LYS A 91 -14.34 -8.95 13.70
N THR A 92 -14.26 -10.26 13.45
CA THR A 92 -12.97 -10.99 13.36
C THR A 92 -12.07 -10.42 12.27
N LYS A 93 -12.61 -10.16 11.06
CA LYS A 93 -11.84 -9.56 9.97
C LYS A 93 -11.40 -8.14 10.28
N SER A 94 -12.25 -7.34 10.94
CA SER A 94 -11.89 -6.01 11.40
C SER A 94 -10.76 -6.04 12.44
N ILE A 95 -10.81 -6.94 13.42
CA ILE A 95 -9.76 -7.12 14.44
C ILE A 95 -8.44 -7.51 13.79
N ALA A 96 -8.45 -8.53 12.93
CA ALA A 96 -7.26 -8.96 12.19
C ALA A 96 -6.67 -7.80 11.37
N MET A 97 -7.52 -7.02 10.69
CA MET A 97 -7.09 -5.87 9.90
C MET A 97 -6.49 -4.75 10.76
N VAL A 98 -7.07 -4.47 11.93
CA VAL A 98 -6.53 -3.47 12.87
C VAL A 98 -5.13 -3.88 13.34
N TYR A 99 -4.96 -5.12 13.79
CA TYR A 99 -3.65 -5.63 14.23
C TYR A 99 -2.63 -5.64 13.09
N PHE A 100 -3.08 -6.04 11.89
CA PHE A 100 -2.24 -6.01 10.70
C PHE A 100 -1.75 -4.59 10.40
N ILE A 101 -2.64 -3.59 10.35
CA ILE A 101 -2.27 -2.19 10.09
C ILE A 101 -1.31 -1.69 11.18
N GLN A 102 -1.60 -1.95 12.46
CA GLN A 102 -0.74 -1.54 13.57
C GLN A 102 0.68 -2.11 13.44
N GLY A 103 0.78 -3.42 13.16
CA GLY A 103 2.08 -4.07 12.96
C GLY A 103 2.87 -3.46 11.80
N LYS A 104 2.22 -3.16 10.67
CA LYS A 104 2.86 -2.53 9.51
C LYS A 104 3.27 -1.08 9.77
N ILE A 105 2.44 -0.29 10.44
CA ILE A 105 2.77 1.09 10.80
C ILE A 105 3.93 1.15 11.78
N GLU A 106 3.97 0.24 12.74
CA GLU A 106 5.09 0.14 13.67
C GLU A 106 6.38 -0.34 12.96
N ALA A 107 6.26 -1.28 12.01
CA ALA A 107 7.40 -1.66 11.16
C ALA A 107 7.94 -0.48 10.34
N TYR A 108 7.05 0.34 9.76
CA TYR A 108 7.44 1.56 9.05
C TYR A 108 8.18 2.53 9.99
N LYS A 109 7.66 2.78 11.19
CA LYS A 109 8.32 3.62 12.20
C LYS A 109 9.75 3.15 12.50
N ARG A 110 9.95 1.85 12.69
CA ARG A 110 11.28 1.27 12.97
C ARG A 110 12.23 1.32 11.77
N SER A 111 11.69 1.36 10.55
CA SER A 111 12.50 1.49 9.34
C SER A 111 12.97 2.92 9.07
N CYS A 112 12.30 3.93 9.64
CA CYS A 112 12.68 5.33 9.45
C CYS A 112 14.00 5.66 10.14
N SER A 113 14.88 6.36 9.42
CA SER A 113 15.98 7.11 10.03
C SER A 113 15.48 8.31 10.82
N THR A 114 16.36 8.95 11.60
CA THR A 114 16.04 10.16 12.38
C THR A 114 15.41 11.26 11.53
N ASP A 115 15.90 11.47 10.30
CA ASP A 115 15.39 12.49 9.39
C ASP A 115 14.05 12.11 8.74
N GLU A 116 13.72 10.82 8.68
CA GLU A 116 12.49 10.29 8.06
C GLU A 116 11.34 10.18 9.06
N LEU A 117 11.61 10.21 10.37
CA LEU A 117 10.57 10.16 11.40
C LEU A 117 9.53 11.28 11.26
N LYS A 118 9.89 12.43 10.66
CA LYS A 118 8.94 13.49 10.31
C LYS A 118 7.83 13.03 9.36
N TYR A 119 8.11 12.09 8.47
CA TYR A 119 7.12 11.51 7.58
C TYR A 119 6.18 10.58 8.35
N PHE A 120 6.74 9.76 9.25
CA PHE A 120 5.96 8.92 10.16
C PHE A 120 5.01 9.74 11.05
N TRP A 121 5.49 10.79 11.72
CA TRP A 121 4.67 11.58 12.64
C TRP A 121 3.48 12.24 11.94
N VAL A 122 3.70 12.73 10.72
CA VAL A 122 2.63 13.30 9.89
C VAL A 122 1.62 12.23 9.47
N LEU A 123 2.08 11.04 9.05
CA LEU A 123 1.22 9.89 8.72
C LEU A 123 0.39 9.45 9.94
N GLU A 124 1.04 9.32 11.10
CA GLU A 124 0.45 8.87 12.35
C GLU A 124 -0.66 9.83 12.79
N LYS A 125 -0.40 11.14 12.85
CA LYS A 125 -1.42 12.16 13.15
C LYS A 125 -2.56 12.13 12.13
N LYS A 126 -2.25 11.94 10.86
CA LYS A 126 -3.27 11.95 9.81
C LYS A 126 -4.22 10.75 9.89
N TYR A 127 -3.72 9.55 10.18
CA TYR A 127 -4.49 8.31 10.02
C TYR A 127 -4.64 7.47 11.29
N ILE A 128 -3.66 7.47 12.18
CA ILE A 128 -3.50 6.44 13.22
C ILE A 128 -3.93 6.94 14.60
N THR A 129 -3.59 8.17 14.97
CA THR A 129 -3.98 8.73 16.27
C THR A 129 -5.51 8.74 16.43
N LYS A 130 -6.01 8.63 17.68
CA LYS A 130 -7.46 8.68 17.96
C LYS A 130 -8.13 9.94 17.38
N LYS A 131 -7.51 11.12 17.58
CA LYS A 131 -7.94 12.37 16.93
C LYS A 131 -7.58 12.32 15.45
N LYS A 132 -8.53 12.73 14.59
CA LYS A 132 -8.33 12.93 13.15
C LYS A 132 -7.88 14.36 12.89
N TYR A 133 -6.56 14.56 12.76
CA TYR A 133 -6.01 15.89 12.51
C TYR A 133 -6.20 16.33 11.05
N THR A 134 -6.54 17.60 10.86
CA THR A 134 -6.53 18.26 9.56
C THR A 134 -5.10 18.52 9.10
N THR A 135 -4.92 18.83 7.81
CA THR A 135 -3.58 19.16 7.29
C THR A 135 -3.05 20.45 7.93
N GLN A 136 -3.92 21.42 8.19
CA GLN A 136 -3.59 22.67 8.87
C GLN A 136 -3.16 22.43 10.33
N GLU A 137 -3.91 21.63 11.09
CA GLU A 137 -3.52 21.31 12.48
C GLU A 137 -2.16 20.61 12.54
N ILE A 138 -1.88 19.71 11.59
CA ILE A 138 -0.56 19.06 11.51
C ILE A 138 0.52 20.08 11.17
N ALA A 139 0.25 21.00 10.24
CA ALA A 139 1.18 22.06 9.85
C ALA A 139 1.56 22.94 11.05
N GLU A 140 0.57 23.34 11.85
CA GLU A 140 0.78 24.11 13.08
C GLU A 140 1.60 23.33 14.13
N ILE A 141 1.27 22.05 14.36
CA ILE A 141 1.99 21.21 15.35
C ILE A 141 3.44 20.96 14.94
N GLU A 142 3.68 20.69 13.66
CA GLU A 142 5.01 20.38 13.13
C GLU A 142 5.80 21.64 12.73
N ASN A 143 5.20 22.83 12.88
CA ASN A 143 5.78 24.12 12.50
C ASN A 143 6.29 24.14 11.04
N VAL A 144 5.44 23.70 10.12
CA VAL A 144 5.70 23.69 8.67
C VAL A 144 4.47 24.19 7.92
N ASP A 145 4.61 24.48 6.63
CA ASP A 145 3.46 24.81 5.78
C ASP A 145 2.64 23.56 5.38
N GLU A 146 1.36 23.75 5.02
CA GLU A 146 0.49 22.65 4.57
C GLU A 146 1.02 21.87 3.35
N ARG A 147 1.76 22.53 2.44
CA ARG A 147 2.35 21.86 1.28
C ARG A 147 3.49 20.94 1.71
N THR A 148 4.26 21.33 2.72
CA THR A 148 5.27 20.48 3.36
C THR A 148 4.61 19.28 4.06
N VAL A 149 3.49 19.46 4.76
CA VAL A 149 2.73 18.33 5.32
C VAL A 149 2.30 17.34 4.23
N ARG A 150 1.75 17.84 3.12
CA ARG A 150 1.35 16.99 1.98
C ARG A 150 2.55 16.26 1.37
N ARG A 151 3.70 16.93 1.27
CA ARG A 151 4.96 16.33 0.80
C ARG A 151 5.42 15.21 1.74
N TYR A 152 5.38 15.43 3.05
CA TYR A 152 5.73 14.42 4.06
C TYR A 152 4.78 13.22 4.04
N LEU A 153 3.47 13.46 3.88
CA LEU A 153 2.50 12.38 3.67
C LEU A 153 2.82 11.58 2.41
N ASN A 154 3.11 12.25 1.29
CA ASN A 154 3.44 11.55 0.04
C ASN A 154 4.69 10.69 0.19
N LYS A 155 5.73 11.20 0.88
CA LYS A 155 6.94 10.43 1.17
C LYS A 155 6.63 9.18 1.99
N ALA A 156 5.88 9.32 3.08
CA ALA A 156 5.45 8.15 3.84
C ALA A 156 4.66 7.16 2.96
N MET A 157 3.74 7.63 2.13
CA MET A 157 2.95 6.78 1.25
C MET A 157 3.77 6.06 0.16
N GLU A 158 4.91 6.60 -0.26
CA GLU A 158 5.85 5.96 -1.21
C GLU A 158 6.59 4.79 -0.55
N ASP A 159 6.83 4.84 0.76
CA ASP A 159 7.57 3.81 1.50
C ASP A 159 6.68 2.63 1.90
N LEU A 160 5.39 2.88 2.16
CA LEU A 160 4.47 1.87 2.68
C LEU A 160 4.28 0.62 1.79
N PRO A 161 4.29 0.68 0.44
CA PRO A 161 4.18 -0.53 -0.38
C PRO A 161 5.22 -1.60 -0.03
N VAL A 162 6.48 -1.23 0.17
CA VAL A 162 7.54 -2.19 0.55
C VAL A 162 7.30 -2.72 1.95
N ILE A 163 6.84 -1.89 2.89
CA ILE A 163 6.50 -2.32 4.25
C ILE A 163 5.31 -3.31 4.25
N PHE A 164 4.29 -3.03 3.44
CA PHE A 164 3.07 -3.83 3.40
C PHE A 164 3.27 -5.14 2.64
N PHE A 165 3.94 -5.11 1.49
CA PHE A 165 4.02 -6.23 0.52
C PHE A 165 5.43 -6.83 0.37
N GLY A 166 6.44 -6.29 1.05
CA GLY A 166 7.80 -6.83 1.00
C GLY A 166 8.46 -6.69 -0.38
N VAL A 167 9.24 -7.70 -0.75
CA VAL A 167 10.03 -7.72 -2.00
C VAL A 167 9.17 -7.59 -3.25
N ASP A 168 7.90 -8.03 -3.20
CA ASP A 168 6.98 -7.94 -4.32
C ASP A 168 6.65 -6.50 -4.71
N ALA A 169 6.84 -5.53 -3.81
CA ALA A 169 6.66 -4.10 -4.08
C ALA A 169 7.93 -3.38 -4.53
N ILE A 170 9.10 -4.05 -4.54
CA ILE A 170 10.35 -3.44 -4.98
C ILE A 170 10.36 -3.35 -6.50
N LYS A 171 10.45 -2.12 -7.02
CA LYS A 171 10.81 -1.90 -8.43
C LYS A 171 12.32 -2.03 -8.54
N PHE A 172 12.80 -3.11 -9.14
CA PHE A 172 14.18 -3.19 -9.58
C PHE A 172 14.36 -2.23 -10.76
N GLU A 173 15.02 -1.11 -10.53
CA GLU A 173 15.55 -0.31 -11.65
C GLU A 173 16.61 -1.18 -12.36
N LYS A 174 16.40 -1.40 -13.66
CA LYS A 174 17.39 -2.04 -14.55
C LYS A 174 18.08 -0.98 -15.38
#